data_AF-A0A1V0UR76-F1
#
_entry.id   AF-A0A1V0UR76-F1
#
_cell.length_a   1.000
_cell.length_b   1.000
_cell.length_c   1.000
_cell.angle_alpha   90.00
_cell.angle_beta   90.00
_cell.angle_gamma   90.00
#
_symmetry.space_group_name_H-M   'P 1'
#
loop_
_entity.id
_entity.type
_entity.pdbx_description
1 polymer ?
#
loop_
_entity_poly.entity_id
_entity_poly.type
_entity_poly.pdbx_seq_one_letter_code
_entity_poly.pdbx_strand_id
1 'polypeptide(L)'
;MDKLRSFYLRAESFVKGNVDFKTAAGLSDESFDRFVSKMVILLSRDTFPKKHYGLSRDKVREIFLNFYSYFSKPILINVKENKAFCYEIAPEMYRMVFARSKKQALEIIYADPLFITISTAALKRSMQRVVDTGTGYVITDKGERRELDVWSNTINLYGNGVAVEWSEVNGEQ
;
A
#
# COMPACT_ATOMS: atom_id res chain seq x y z
N MET A 1 -14.76 10.28 1.43
CA MET A 1 -13.78 9.54 2.27
C MET A 1 -13.52 10.36 3.52
N ASP A 2 -13.41 9.75 4.70
CA ASP A 2 -13.11 10.50 5.93
C ASP A 2 -11.66 11.06 5.93
N LYS A 3 -11.43 12.11 6.72
CA LYS A 3 -10.13 12.80 6.80
C LYS A 3 -9.00 11.83 7.14
N LEU A 4 -9.23 10.94 8.11
CA LEU A 4 -8.21 10.01 8.57
C LEU A 4 -7.78 9.05 7.46
N ARG A 5 -8.73 8.43 6.75
CA ARG A 5 -8.45 7.57 5.58
C ARG A 5 -7.66 8.30 4.50
N SER A 6 -8.00 9.55 4.21
CA SER A 6 -7.21 10.36 3.26
C SER A 6 -5.77 10.54 3.72
N PHE A 7 -5.52 10.71 5.01
CA PHE A 7 -4.17 10.75 5.55
C PHE A 7 -3.45 9.40 5.43
N TYR A 8 -4.13 8.29 5.71
CA TYR A 8 -3.55 6.94 5.52
C TYR A 8 -3.10 6.70 4.07
N LEU A 9 -3.91 7.08 3.07
CA LEU A 9 -3.50 6.98 1.65
C LEU A 9 -2.26 7.82 1.32
N ARG A 10 -2.19 9.04 1.87
CA ARG A 10 -1.01 9.91 1.70
C ARG A 10 0.23 9.34 2.38
N ALA A 11 0.09 8.83 3.60
CA ALA A 11 1.18 8.19 4.33
C ALA A 11 1.68 6.93 3.62
N GLU A 12 0.77 6.08 3.13
CA GLU A 12 1.10 4.89 2.33
C GLU A 12 1.91 5.28 1.09
N SER A 13 1.41 6.25 0.31
CA SER A 13 2.06 6.73 -0.91
C SER A 13 3.43 7.34 -0.60
N PHE A 14 3.52 8.12 0.47
CA PHE A 14 4.77 8.74 0.92
C PHE A 14 5.80 7.68 1.27
N VAL A 15 5.44 6.66 2.07
CA VAL A 15 6.36 5.61 2.49
C VAL A 15 6.90 4.84 1.29
N LYS A 16 6.05 4.41 0.36
CA LYS A 16 6.49 3.70 -0.86
C LYS A 16 7.40 4.53 -1.76
N GLY A 17 7.12 5.83 -1.88
CA GLY A 17 7.89 6.72 -2.76
C GLY A 17 9.19 7.25 -2.17
N ASN A 18 9.34 7.26 -0.83
CA ASN A 18 10.44 7.97 -0.17
C ASN A 18 11.32 7.09 0.73
N VAL A 19 10.91 5.85 1.02
CA VAL A 19 11.68 4.95 1.89
C VAL A 19 12.46 3.93 1.07
N ASP A 20 13.79 3.97 1.22
CA ASP A 20 14.65 2.84 0.87
C ASP A 20 14.65 1.84 2.03
N PHE A 21 13.82 0.81 1.92
CA PHE A 21 13.66 -0.23 2.94
C PHE A 21 14.94 -1.03 3.18
N LYS A 22 15.76 -1.24 2.14
CA LYS A 22 17.00 -1.99 2.25
C LYS A 22 18.01 -1.23 3.11
N THR A 23 18.15 0.07 2.85
CA THR A 23 19.02 0.93 3.66
C THR A 23 18.49 1.08 5.09
N ALA A 24 17.18 1.29 5.25
CA ALA A 24 16.57 1.47 6.57
C ALA A 24 16.69 0.24 7.48
N ALA A 25 16.64 -0.98 6.91
CA ALA A 25 16.79 -2.23 7.65
C ALA A 25 18.20 -2.45 8.23
N GLY A 26 19.23 -1.79 7.69
CA GLY A 26 20.62 -1.92 8.15
C GLY A 26 21.04 -0.89 9.20
N LEU A 27 20.14 -0.01 9.65
CA LEU A 27 20.45 1.06 10.61
C LEU A 27 20.49 0.53 12.05
N SER A 28 21.39 1.09 12.87
CA SER A 28 21.32 0.94 14.34
C SER A 28 20.06 1.61 14.90
N ASP A 29 19.62 1.23 16.10
CA ASP A 29 18.40 1.79 16.73
C ASP A 29 18.39 3.32 16.78
N GLU A 30 19.51 3.94 17.17
CA GLU A 30 19.64 5.40 17.22
C GLU A 30 19.59 6.03 15.82
N SER A 31 20.17 5.38 14.82
CA SER A 31 20.16 5.86 13.44
C SER A 31 18.78 5.68 12.81
N PHE A 32 18.09 4.59 13.15
CA PHE A 32 16.72 4.31 12.74
C PHE A 32 15.74 5.32 13.35
N ASP A 33 15.87 5.67 14.63
CA ASP A 33 15.02 6.70 15.24
C ASP A 33 15.18 8.08 14.57
N ARG A 34 16.43 8.45 14.25
CA ARG A 34 16.73 9.67 13.48
C ARG A 34 16.13 9.61 12.07
N PHE A 35 16.24 8.47 11.40
CA PHE A 35 15.60 8.23 10.11
C PHE A 35 14.08 8.41 10.18
N VAL A 36 13.40 7.75 11.13
CA VAL A 36 11.95 7.87 11.35
C VAL A 36 11.57 9.32 11.61
N SER A 37 12.31 10.02 12.48
CA SER A 37 12.08 11.43 12.78
C SER A 37 12.16 12.31 11.53
N LYS A 38 13.17 12.08 10.68
CA LYS A 38 13.31 12.78 9.39
C LYS A 38 12.12 12.51 8.46
N MET A 39 11.72 11.25 8.31
CA MET A 39 10.60 10.87 7.44
C MET A 39 9.28 11.45 7.92
N VAL A 40 9.02 11.42 9.23
CA VAL A 40 7.83 12.02 9.86
C VAL A 40 7.79 13.53 9.63
N ILE A 41 8.93 14.22 9.69
CA ILE A 41 9.01 15.66 9.38
C ILE A 41 8.66 15.91 7.91
N LEU A 42 9.20 15.13 6.99
CA LEU A 42 8.92 15.26 5.56
C LEU A 42 7.44 15.01 5.24
N LEU A 43 6.87 13.91 5.75
CA LEU A 43 5.43 13.61 5.64
C LEU A 43 4.59 14.75 6.22
N SER A 44 4.98 15.28 7.38
CA SER A 44 4.25 16.38 8.02
C SER A 44 4.29 17.68 7.22
N ARG A 45 5.39 17.95 6.51
CA ARG A 45 5.52 19.11 5.61
C ARG A 45 4.68 18.97 4.35
N ASP A 46 4.57 17.75 3.82
CA ASP A 46 3.77 17.49 2.62
C ASP A 46 2.26 17.58 2.91
N THR A 47 1.82 17.06 4.06
CA THR A 47 0.39 16.86 4.32
C THR A 47 -0.21 17.82 5.36
N PHE A 48 0.61 18.56 6.10
CA PHE A 48 0.18 19.42 7.23
C PHE A 48 -0.82 18.72 8.19
N PRO A 49 -0.44 17.58 8.82
CA PRO A 49 -1.33 16.65 9.51
C PRO A 49 -2.20 17.30 10.58
N LYS A 50 -1.62 18.17 11.40
CA LYS A 50 -2.35 18.88 12.46
C LYS A 50 -3.45 19.79 11.91
N LYS A 51 -3.17 20.51 10.82
CA LYS A 51 -4.08 21.50 10.24
C LYS A 51 -5.23 20.83 9.49
N HIS A 52 -4.92 19.84 8.65
CA HIS A 52 -5.93 19.25 7.76
C HIS A 52 -6.63 18.03 8.37
N TYR A 53 -5.97 17.33 9.29
CA TYR A 53 -6.41 16.03 9.80
C TYR A 53 -6.55 15.98 11.33
N GLY A 54 -6.11 17.01 12.06
CA GLY A 54 -6.15 17.03 13.52
C GLY A 54 -5.19 16.04 14.19
N LEU A 55 -4.17 15.57 13.46
CA LEU A 55 -3.24 14.55 13.95
C LEU A 55 -2.04 15.18 14.66
N SER A 56 -1.68 14.63 15.83
CA SER A 56 -0.45 14.97 16.54
C SER A 56 0.77 14.39 15.84
N ARG A 57 1.97 14.91 16.17
CA ARG A 57 3.24 14.37 15.65
C ARG A 57 3.41 12.89 16.03
N ASP A 58 3.05 12.52 17.25
CA ASP A 58 3.18 11.14 17.72
C ASP A 58 2.25 10.20 16.95
N LYS A 59 1.02 10.64 16.65
CA LYS A 59 0.10 9.84 15.83
C LYS A 59 0.59 9.69 14.39
N VAL A 60 1.20 10.74 13.82
CA VAL A 60 1.83 10.66 12.49
C VAL A 60 3.00 9.69 12.51
N ARG A 61 3.82 9.71 13.56
CA ARG A 61 4.94 8.78 13.75
C ARG A 61 4.45 7.34 13.86
N GLU A 62 3.42 7.08 14.65
CA GLU A 62 2.79 5.76 14.78
C GLU A 62 2.29 5.25 13.42
N ILE A 63 1.56 6.08 12.67
CA ILE A 63 1.05 5.71 11.33
C ILE A 63 2.20 5.43 10.36
N PHE A 64 3.25 6.27 10.36
CA PHE A 64 4.44 6.03 9.55
C PHE A 64 5.10 4.69 9.89
N LEU A 65 5.30 4.40 11.18
CA LEU A 65 5.91 3.14 11.63
C LEU A 65 5.05 1.92 11.29
N ASN A 66 3.72 2.04 11.35
CA ASN A 66 2.81 0.97 10.94
C ASN A 66 2.98 0.65 9.45
N PHE A 67 3.02 1.66 8.59
CA PHE A 67 3.27 1.46 7.16
C PHE A 67 4.70 0.97 6.88
N TYR A 68 5.70 1.52 7.56
CA TYR A 68 7.08 1.07 7.42
C TYR A 68 7.22 -0.42 7.78
N SER A 69 6.69 -0.82 8.94
CA SER A 69 6.71 -2.21 9.42
C SER A 69 5.95 -3.14 8.48
N TYR A 70 4.82 -2.66 7.95
CA TYR A 70 4.04 -3.39 6.97
C TYR A 70 4.86 -3.62 5.69
N PHE A 71 5.42 -2.57 5.12
CA PHE A 71 6.19 -2.65 3.87
C PHE A 71 7.62 -3.15 4.05
N SER A 72 8.15 -3.35 5.25
CA SER A 72 9.50 -3.90 5.43
C SER A 72 9.53 -5.43 5.41
N LYS A 73 8.36 -6.08 5.43
CA LYS A 73 8.23 -7.55 5.52
C LYS A 73 7.55 -8.13 4.28
N PRO A 74 7.90 -9.37 3.90
CA PRO A 74 7.10 -10.13 2.94
C PRO A 74 5.68 -10.33 3.47
N ILE A 75 4.70 -10.11 2.60
CA ILE A 75 3.28 -10.16 2.95
C ILE A 75 2.61 -11.23 2.11
N LEU A 76 1.85 -12.11 2.77
CA LEU A 76 0.83 -12.89 2.09
C LEU A 76 -0.46 -12.08 2.07
N ILE A 77 -1.04 -12.00 0.88
CA ILE A 77 -2.29 -11.31 0.66
C ILE A 77 -3.41 -12.33 0.71
N ASN A 78 -4.31 -12.18 1.67
CA ASN A 78 -5.51 -12.99 1.72
C ASN A 78 -6.64 -12.33 0.92
N VAL A 79 -6.66 -12.56 -0.40
CA VAL A 79 -7.74 -12.03 -1.28
C VAL A 79 -9.10 -12.69 -1.06
N LYS A 80 -9.15 -13.85 -0.38
CA LYS A 80 -10.39 -14.58 -0.09
C LYS A 80 -11.14 -13.94 1.07
N GLU A 81 -10.44 -13.60 2.14
CA GLU A 81 -10.99 -12.89 3.30
C GLU A 81 -11.18 -11.40 3.00
N ASN A 82 -10.21 -10.80 2.30
CA ASN A 82 -10.21 -9.39 1.96
C ASN A 82 -10.44 -9.21 0.46
N LYS A 83 -11.71 -8.94 0.09
CA LYS A 83 -12.08 -8.63 -1.29
C LYS A 83 -11.10 -7.61 -1.91
N ALA A 84 -10.56 -7.97 -3.07
CA ALA A 84 -9.61 -7.14 -3.80
C ALA A 84 -10.08 -6.93 -5.25
N PHE A 85 -9.66 -5.82 -5.84
CA PHE A 85 -9.92 -5.45 -7.22
C PHE A 85 -8.62 -5.06 -7.90
N CYS A 86 -8.48 -5.43 -9.16
CA CYS A 86 -7.32 -5.09 -9.98
C CYS A 86 -7.78 -4.28 -11.20
N TYR A 87 -7.01 -3.26 -11.57
CA TYR A 87 -7.25 -2.43 -12.74
C TYR A 87 -5.93 -2.05 -13.42
N GLU A 88 -6.02 -1.76 -14.71
CA GLU A 88 -4.89 -1.35 -15.53
C GLU A 88 -4.62 0.15 -15.37
N ILE A 89 -3.35 0.51 -15.12
CA ILE A 89 -2.86 1.88 -14.90
C ILE A 89 -2.04 2.42 -16.08
N ALA A 90 -1.48 1.54 -16.87
CA ALA A 90 -0.84 1.75 -18.17
C ALA A 90 -0.83 0.38 -18.89
N PRO A 91 -0.54 0.29 -20.20
CA PRO A 91 -0.49 -0.98 -20.91
C PRO A 91 0.34 -2.02 -20.13
N GLU A 92 -0.29 -3.15 -19.79
CA GLU A 92 0.32 -4.27 -19.03
C GLU A 92 0.80 -3.92 -17.60
N MET A 93 0.51 -2.71 -17.12
CA MET A 93 0.78 -2.30 -15.75
C MET A 93 -0.52 -2.30 -14.96
N TYR A 94 -0.55 -3.11 -13.91
CA TYR A 94 -1.75 -3.31 -13.11
C TYR A 94 -1.56 -2.82 -11.69
N ARG A 95 -2.64 -2.31 -11.09
CA ARG A 95 -2.72 -1.92 -9.68
C ARG A 95 -3.87 -2.64 -8.99
N MET A 96 -3.63 -3.05 -7.75
CA MET A 96 -4.58 -3.74 -6.90
C MET A 96 -5.08 -2.80 -5.80
N VAL A 97 -6.34 -2.92 -5.43
CA VAL A 97 -6.96 -2.18 -4.32
C VAL A 97 -7.85 -3.11 -3.52
N PHE A 98 -7.70 -3.08 -2.19
CA PHE A 98 -8.58 -3.82 -1.29
C PHE A 98 -9.82 -3.02 -0.94
N ALA A 99 -10.99 -3.59 -1.17
CA ALA A 99 -12.26 -2.95 -0.92
C ALA A 99 -13.39 -3.98 -0.84
N ARG A 100 -14.43 -3.70 -0.05
CA ARG A 100 -15.59 -4.60 0.08
C ARG A 100 -16.47 -4.63 -1.17
N SER A 101 -16.35 -3.63 -2.04
CA SER A 101 -17.12 -3.50 -3.28
C SER A 101 -16.35 -2.74 -4.35
N LYS A 102 -16.75 -2.92 -5.63
CA LYS A 102 -16.22 -2.18 -6.78
C LYS A 102 -16.39 -0.66 -6.63
N LYS A 103 -17.52 -0.23 -6.05
CA LYS A 103 -17.78 1.18 -5.76
C LYS A 103 -16.75 1.75 -4.77
N GLN A 104 -16.51 1.03 -3.66
CA GLN A 104 -15.52 1.44 -2.67
C GLN A 104 -14.09 1.43 -3.23
N ALA A 105 -13.75 0.45 -4.08
CA ALA A 105 -12.47 0.42 -4.79
C ALA A 105 -12.25 1.70 -5.61
N LEU A 106 -13.26 2.12 -6.38
CA LEU A 106 -13.20 3.35 -7.17
C LEU A 106 -13.05 4.59 -6.28
N GLU A 107 -13.81 4.69 -5.19
CA GLU A 107 -13.69 5.80 -4.24
C GLU A 107 -12.29 5.91 -3.64
N ILE A 108 -11.63 4.77 -3.38
CA ILE A 108 -10.25 4.72 -2.90
C ILE A 108 -9.28 5.21 -3.98
N ILE A 109 -9.43 4.68 -5.20
CA ILE A 109 -8.56 5.03 -6.33
C ILE A 109 -8.60 6.54 -6.63
N TYR A 110 -9.78 7.16 -6.66
CA TYR A 110 -9.88 8.60 -6.91
C TYR A 110 -9.27 9.47 -5.81
N ALA A 111 -9.14 8.93 -4.59
CA ALA A 111 -8.56 9.63 -3.47
C ALA A 111 -7.05 9.38 -3.32
N ASP A 112 -6.49 8.40 -4.06
CA ASP A 112 -5.07 8.08 -4.06
C ASP A 112 -4.28 9.24 -4.71
N PRO A 113 -3.33 9.88 -4.00
CA PRO A 113 -2.49 10.93 -4.57
C PRO A 113 -1.69 10.49 -5.80
N LEU A 114 -1.37 9.20 -5.93
CA LEU A 114 -0.66 8.66 -7.08
C LEU A 114 -1.53 8.54 -8.35
N PHE A 115 -2.84 8.76 -8.24
CA PHE A 115 -3.79 8.71 -9.35
C PHE A 115 -3.69 9.91 -10.33
N ILE A 116 -2.86 10.92 -10.03
CA ILE A 116 -2.81 12.19 -10.75
C ILE A 116 -2.12 12.11 -12.13
N THR A 117 -1.49 10.98 -12.50
CA THR A 117 -0.86 10.85 -13.82
C THR A 117 -1.88 10.54 -14.93
N ILE A 118 -1.70 11.14 -16.11
CA ILE A 118 -2.66 11.12 -17.23
C ILE A 118 -2.90 9.70 -17.81
N SER A 119 -2.02 8.74 -17.54
CA SER A 119 -2.18 7.33 -17.94
C SER A 119 -3.23 6.56 -17.13
N THR A 120 -3.48 6.92 -15.86
CA THR A 120 -4.39 6.20 -14.95
C THR A 120 -5.88 6.51 -15.12
N ALA A 121 -6.23 7.55 -15.88
CA ALA A 121 -7.62 7.86 -16.21
C ALA A 121 -8.25 6.85 -17.20
N ALA A 122 -7.41 6.13 -17.96
CA ALA A 122 -7.82 5.54 -19.24
C ALA A 122 -8.68 4.28 -19.15
N LEU A 123 -8.63 3.44 -18.11
CA LEU A 123 -9.26 2.11 -18.19
C LEU A 123 -10.04 1.66 -16.94
N LYS A 124 -10.95 2.49 -16.41
CA LYS A 124 -11.94 2.09 -15.37
C LYS A 124 -12.71 0.80 -15.73
N ARG A 125 -12.86 0.52 -17.03
CA ARG A 125 -13.50 -0.70 -17.58
C ARG A 125 -12.70 -1.97 -17.30
N SER A 126 -11.38 -1.88 -17.12
CA SER A 126 -10.51 -3.00 -16.81
C SER A 126 -10.64 -3.52 -15.38
N MET A 127 -11.35 -2.79 -14.50
CA MET A 127 -11.48 -3.16 -13.09
C MET A 127 -12.25 -4.46 -12.92
N GLN A 128 -11.54 -5.48 -12.44
CA GLN A 128 -12.04 -6.83 -12.20
C GLN A 128 -11.78 -7.23 -10.75
N ARG A 129 -12.62 -8.12 -10.23
CA ARG A 129 -12.41 -8.67 -8.89
C ARG A 129 -11.23 -9.64 -8.95
N VAL A 130 -10.38 -9.63 -7.94
CA VAL A 130 -9.33 -10.64 -7.75
C VAL A 130 -9.92 -11.83 -7.01
N VAL A 131 -9.65 -13.03 -7.51
CA VAL A 131 -10.09 -14.30 -6.90
C VAL A 131 -8.93 -15.13 -6.38
N ASP A 132 -7.72 -14.91 -6.89
CA ASP A 132 -6.51 -15.61 -6.44
C ASP A 132 -5.25 -14.75 -6.65
N THR A 133 -4.15 -15.12 -6.00
CA THR A 133 -2.85 -14.41 -6.07
C THR A 133 -1.69 -15.39 -6.11
N GLY A 134 -0.64 -15.02 -6.85
CA GLY A 134 0.66 -15.67 -6.77
C GLY A 134 1.79 -14.65 -6.62
N THR A 135 3.02 -15.13 -6.61
CA THR A 135 4.20 -14.25 -6.51
C THR A 135 4.29 -13.36 -7.74
N GLY A 136 4.03 -12.06 -7.57
CA GLY A 136 4.12 -11.07 -8.66
C GLY A 136 2.92 -11.04 -9.60
N TYR A 137 1.82 -11.75 -9.32
CA TYR A 137 0.63 -11.71 -10.18
C TYR A 137 -0.68 -11.95 -9.42
N VAL A 138 -1.79 -11.59 -10.07
CA VAL A 138 -3.16 -11.85 -9.58
C VAL A 138 -3.99 -12.54 -10.65
N ILE A 139 -4.99 -13.32 -10.22
CA ILE A 139 -6.01 -13.94 -11.08
C ILE A 139 -7.34 -13.23 -10.86
N THR A 140 -8.00 -12.84 -11.95
CA THR A 140 -9.30 -12.16 -11.89
C THR A 140 -10.47 -13.13 -11.90
N ASP A 141 -11.66 -12.62 -11.59
CA ASP A 141 -12.94 -13.33 -11.70
C ASP A 141 -13.28 -13.80 -13.13
N LYS A 142 -12.54 -13.32 -14.13
CA LYS A 142 -12.61 -13.81 -15.52
C LYS A 142 -11.53 -14.83 -15.87
N GLY A 143 -10.67 -15.20 -14.93
CA GLY A 143 -9.53 -16.09 -15.17
C GLY A 143 -8.33 -15.41 -15.85
N GLU A 144 -8.31 -14.07 -15.95
CA GLU A 144 -7.17 -13.34 -16.50
C GLU A 144 -6.01 -13.33 -15.50
N ARG A 145 -4.80 -13.64 -15.96
CA ARG A 145 -3.56 -13.43 -15.20
C ARG A 145 -3.03 -12.03 -15.46
N ARG A 146 -2.75 -11.28 -14.41
CA ARG A 146 -2.22 -9.91 -14.48
C ARG A 146 -0.96 -9.79 -13.64
N GLU A 147 0.15 -9.47 -14.29
CA GLU A 147 1.45 -9.26 -13.64
C GLU A 147 1.42 -7.96 -12.84
N LEU A 148 1.78 -8.03 -11.56
CA LEU A 148 1.66 -6.92 -10.63
C LEU A 148 2.85 -6.94 -9.68
N ASP A 149 3.62 -5.84 -9.67
CA ASP A 149 4.56 -5.62 -8.58
C ASP A 149 3.74 -5.33 -7.30
N VAL A 150 3.53 -6.39 -6.52
CA VAL A 150 2.65 -6.44 -5.35
C VAL A 150 3.01 -5.37 -4.32
N TRP A 151 4.27 -4.91 -4.31
CA TRP A 151 4.74 -3.88 -3.39
C TRP A 151 4.35 -2.47 -3.84
N SER A 152 4.75 -2.07 -5.05
CA SER A 152 4.51 -0.70 -5.53
C SER A 152 3.09 -0.48 -6.03
N ASN A 153 2.43 -1.53 -6.51
CA ASN A 153 1.13 -1.45 -7.18
C ASN A 153 -0.03 -2.01 -6.36
N THR A 154 0.06 -1.97 -5.03
CA THR A 154 -1.07 -2.28 -4.15
C THR A 154 -1.52 -1.03 -3.43
N ILE A 155 -2.82 -0.79 -3.28
CA ILE A 155 -3.39 0.21 -2.36
C ILE A 155 -3.99 -0.55 -1.18
N ASN A 156 -3.35 -0.43 -0.02
CA ASN A 156 -3.73 -1.16 1.18
C ASN A 156 -4.12 -0.24 2.36
N LEU A 157 -5.20 0.50 2.14
CA LEU A 157 -5.76 1.41 3.13
C LEU A 157 -6.15 0.76 4.47
N TYR A 158 -6.47 -0.55 4.48
CA TYR A 158 -7.02 -1.22 5.66
C TYR A 158 -6.16 -2.37 6.22
N GLY A 159 -4.90 -2.50 5.81
CA GLY A 159 -4.03 -3.55 6.38
C GLY A 159 -4.45 -4.97 5.98
N ASN A 160 -4.99 -5.17 4.78
CA ASN A 160 -5.57 -6.43 4.28
C ASN A 160 -4.56 -7.52 3.89
N GLY A 161 -3.27 -7.32 4.19
CA GLY A 161 -2.24 -8.33 4.03
C GLY A 161 -1.64 -8.65 5.39
N VAL A 162 -1.20 -9.88 5.60
CA VAL A 162 -0.55 -10.28 6.85
C VAL A 162 0.94 -10.41 6.56
N ALA A 163 1.76 -9.70 7.34
CA ALA A 163 3.19 -9.91 7.33
C ALA A 163 3.47 -11.36 7.77
N VAL A 164 4.17 -12.11 6.93
CA VAL A 164 4.58 -13.46 7.30
C VAL A 164 5.94 -13.35 7.96
N GLU A 165 6.05 -13.84 9.20
CA GLU A 165 7.37 -14.20 9.72
C GLU A 165 7.82 -15.43 8.93
N TRP A 166 8.91 -15.29 8.18
CA TRP A 166 9.61 -16.43 7.64
C TRP A 166 10.15 -17.23 8.84
N SER A 167 9.38 -18.16 9.37
CA SER A 167 10.00 -19.36 9.92
C SER A 167 10.51 -20.11 8.70
N GLU A 168 11.84 -20.27 8.60
CA GLU A 168 12.40 -21.32 7.75
C GLU A 168 11.61 -22.59 8.10
N VAL A 169 10.75 -23.01 7.17
CA VAL A 169 10.19 -24.34 7.23
C VAL A 169 11.41 -25.21 7.00
N ASN A 170 12.01 -25.66 8.11
CA ASN A 170 12.98 -26.73 8.09
C ASN A 170 12.40 -27.79 7.18
N GLY A 171 13.07 -28.00 6.05
CA GLY A 171 12.75 -29.08 5.15
C GLY A 171 12.85 -30.36 5.96
N GLU A 172 11.72 -31.01 6.16
CA GLU A 172 11.69 -32.44 6.37
C GLU A 172 10.77 -33.05 5.32
N GLN A 173 11.31 -34.12 4.76
CA GLN A 173 11.01 -34.79 3.49
C GLN A 173 9.67 -35.51 3.48
#